data_AF-A0A2C9M0L6-F1
#
_entry.id   AF-A0A2C9M0L6-F1
#
_cell.length_a   1.000
_cell.length_b   1.000
_cell.length_c   1.000
_cell.angle_alpha   90.00
_cell.angle_beta   90.00
_cell.angle_gamma   90.00
#
_symmetry.space_group_name_H-M   'P 1'
#
loop_
_entity.id
_entity.type
_entity.pdbx_description
1 polymer ?
#
loop_
_entity_poly.entity_id
_entity_poly.type
_entity_poly.pdbx_seq_one_letter_code
_entity_poly.pdbx_strand_id
1 'polypeptide(L)'
;MTLKTSAGNANDYYIALGLSSSGKMGPASVMACTVNQGNTVDVQASHNTDGYSNTPLDNSKEGLSLISGSYKDGILQCTFNRVTSSTNNFNIFDLTKQWYLITARGPSSQGGRLLQHEGNERFTSQAQIDFQDVTVDISLEASKYPMIKAHGESH
;
A
#
# COMPACT_ATOMS: atom_id res chain seq x y z
N MET A 1 -8.45 -6.15 -3.13
CA MET A 1 -7.37 -5.83 -2.17
C MET A 1 -7.82 -4.68 -1.29
N THR A 2 -7.44 -4.68 -0.02
CA THR A 2 -7.73 -3.60 0.94
C THR A 2 -6.45 -3.16 1.62
N LEU A 3 -6.18 -1.85 1.62
CA LEU A 3 -5.09 -1.24 2.39
C LEU A 3 -5.69 -0.33 3.45
N LYS A 4 -5.21 -0.44 4.68
CA LYS A 4 -5.71 0.34 5.81
C LYS A 4 -4.58 0.72 6.74
N THR A 5 -4.53 1.99 7.16
CA THR A 5 -3.56 2.49 8.13
C THR A 5 -4.15 3.63 8.95
N SER A 6 -3.65 3.79 10.18
CA SER A 6 -3.72 5.10 10.84
C SER A 6 -2.74 6.05 10.13
N ALA A 7 -3.25 7.21 9.74
CA ALA A 7 -2.50 8.32 9.17
C ALA A 7 -2.59 9.58 10.06
N GLY A 8 -3.33 9.54 11.18
CA GLY A 8 -3.42 10.68 12.10
C GLY A 8 -4.07 11.90 11.44
N ASN A 9 -3.51 13.10 11.65
CA ASN A 9 -3.88 14.31 10.90
C ASN A 9 -2.92 14.56 9.73
N ALA A 10 -2.44 13.50 9.07
CA ALA A 10 -1.40 13.66 8.06
C ALA A 10 -1.91 14.41 6.81
N ASN A 11 -1.11 15.39 6.42
CA ASN A 11 -1.21 16.10 5.15
C ASN A 11 -0.33 15.36 4.15
N ASP A 12 -0.92 14.81 3.09
CA ASP A 12 -0.23 13.99 2.08
C ASP A 12 0.46 12.74 2.67
N TYR A 13 -0.27 11.63 2.77
CA TYR A 13 0.21 10.39 3.37
C TYR A 13 -0.13 9.16 2.51
N TYR A 14 0.62 8.08 2.68
CA TYR A 14 0.37 6.83 1.98
C TYR A 14 0.54 5.59 2.85
N ILE A 15 -0.13 4.51 2.43
CA ILE A 15 0.27 3.13 2.70
C ILE A 15 0.42 2.39 1.37
N ALA A 16 1.51 1.65 1.22
CA ALA A 16 1.85 0.91 0.01
C ALA A 16 1.98 -0.58 0.31
N LEU A 17 1.60 -1.38 -0.70
CA LEU A 17 1.79 -2.83 -0.78
C LEU A 17 2.66 -3.12 -1.99
N GLY A 18 3.76 -3.84 -1.78
CA GLY A 18 4.66 -4.30 -2.82
C GLY A 18 4.70 -5.82 -2.92
N LEU A 19 4.83 -6.32 -4.15
CA LEU A 19 5.11 -7.71 -4.49
C LEU A 19 6.60 -7.82 -4.80
N SER A 20 7.36 -8.53 -3.96
CA SER A 20 8.82 -8.65 -4.06
C SER A 20 9.25 -10.10 -4.18
N SER A 21 10.19 -10.41 -5.07
CA SER A 21 10.75 -11.76 -5.18
C SER A 21 11.68 -12.11 -4.00
N SER A 22 12.28 -11.11 -3.37
CA SER A 22 13.32 -11.27 -2.34
C SER A 22 12.94 -10.75 -0.96
N GLY A 23 11.75 -10.14 -0.82
CA GLY A 23 11.33 -9.43 0.40
C GLY A 23 12.04 -8.09 0.62
N LYS A 24 12.95 -7.69 -0.27
CA LYS A 24 13.56 -6.36 -0.28
C LYS A 24 12.65 -5.34 -0.96
N MET A 25 12.90 -4.05 -0.71
CA MET A 25 12.12 -2.95 -1.28
C MET A 25 12.04 -3.02 -2.81
N GLY A 26 13.17 -3.27 -3.47
CA GLY A 26 13.26 -3.41 -4.91
C GLY A 26 14.03 -4.67 -5.32
N PRO A 27 13.68 -5.30 -6.46
CA PRO A 27 12.61 -4.91 -7.38
C PRO A 27 11.22 -5.33 -6.87
N ALA A 28 10.20 -4.49 -7.09
CA ALA A 28 8.83 -4.80 -6.66
C ALA A 28 7.75 -4.10 -7.52
N SER A 29 6.61 -4.77 -7.73
CA SER A 29 5.38 -4.13 -8.21
C SER A 29 4.60 -3.56 -7.03
N VAL A 30 4.23 -2.28 -7.07
CA VAL A 30 3.72 -1.55 -5.91
C VAL A 30 2.34 -0.95 -6.19
N MET A 31 1.43 -1.07 -5.23
CA MET A 31 0.17 -0.34 -5.19
C MET A 31 0.13 0.50 -3.92
N ALA A 32 -0.22 1.77 -4.02
CA ALA A 32 -0.26 2.70 -2.91
C ALA A 32 -1.62 3.37 -2.78
N CYS A 33 -2.17 3.34 -1.57
CA CYS A 33 -3.31 4.14 -1.16
C CYS A 33 -2.78 5.47 -0.59
N THR A 34 -3.20 6.59 -1.14
CA THR A 34 -2.73 7.93 -0.77
C THR A 34 -3.90 8.80 -0.31
N VAL A 35 -3.67 9.71 0.62
CA VAL A 35 -4.58 10.80 0.97
C VAL A 35 -3.85 12.12 0.80
N ASN A 36 -4.52 13.11 0.21
CA ASN A 36 -3.96 14.46 0.09
C ASN A 36 -4.47 15.42 1.18
N GLN A 37 -3.94 16.64 1.21
CA GLN A 37 -4.40 17.72 2.11
C GLN A 37 -5.90 18.05 2.04
N GLY A 38 -6.55 17.78 0.91
CA GLY A 38 -8.00 17.94 0.73
C GLY A 38 -8.82 16.75 1.21
N ASN A 39 -8.20 15.78 1.92
CA ASN A 39 -8.78 14.49 2.31
C ASN A 39 -9.24 13.63 1.12
N THR A 40 -8.77 13.92 -0.08
CA THR A 40 -9.04 13.10 -1.26
C THR A 40 -8.16 11.87 -1.21
N VAL A 41 -8.80 10.71 -1.23
CA VAL A 41 -8.12 9.41 -1.26
C VAL A 41 -8.01 8.91 -2.68
N ASP A 42 -6.88 8.28 -2.99
CA ASP A 42 -6.63 7.67 -4.29
C ASP A 42 -5.76 6.40 -4.20
N VAL A 43 -5.76 5.58 -5.24
CA VAL A 43 -4.90 4.40 -5.36
C VAL A 43 -4.09 4.45 -6.64
N GLN A 44 -2.79 4.27 -6.56
CA GLN A 44 -1.88 4.30 -7.71
C GLN A 44 -0.95 3.11 -7.75
N ALA A 45 -0.55 2.73 -8.96
CA ALA A 45 0.43 1.71 -9.27
C ALA A 45 1.79 2.35 -9.58
N SER A 46 2.85 1.73 -9.07
CA SER A 46 4.24 2.10 -9.28
C SER A 46 5.11 0.84 -9.25
N HIS A 47 6.41 0.99 -9.47
CA HIS A 47 7.36 -0.08 -9.24
C HIS A 47 8.59 0.42 -8.52
N ASN A 48 9.24 -0.47 -7.79
CA ASN A 48 10.57 -0.24 -7.25
C ASN A 48 11.59 -0.85 -8.20
N THR A 49 12.62 -0.08 -8.57
CA THR A 49 13.81 -0.61 -9.25
C THR A 49 14.68 -1.36 -8.26
N ASP A 50 15.77 -1.99 -8.71
CA ASP A 50 16.78 -2.49 -7.78
C ASP A 50 17.24 -1.37 -6.82
N GLY A 51 17.27 -1.68 -5.52
CA GLY A 51 17.55 -0.72 -4.46
C GLY A 51 16.30 -0.15 -3.78
N TYR A 52 16.25 1.18 -3.64
CA TYR A 52 15.31 1.90 -2.77
C TYR A 52 14.49 2.99 -3.47
N SER A 53 14.43 2.97 -4.80
CA SER A 53 13.73 3.98 -5.59
C SER A 53 12.35 3.48 -6.01
N ASN A 54 11.33 4.34 -5.88
CA ASN A 54 9.98 4.10 -6.40
C ASN A 54 9.72 4.98 -7.62
N THR A 55 9.16 4.38 -8.67
CA THR A 55 8.83 5.04 -9.94
C THR A 55 7.35 4.79 -10.26
N PRO A 56 6.50 5.83 -10.35
CA PRO A 56 5.13 5.69 -10.82
C PRO A 56 5.07 5.06 -12.21
N LEU A 57 4.03 4.27 -12.49
CA LEU A 57 3.74 3.87 -13.88
C LEU A 57 3.32 5.09 -14.70
N ASP A 58 3.60 5.08 -16.01
CA ASP A 58 3.16 6.14 -16.95
C ASP A 58 1.64 6.37 -16.85
N ASN A 59 0.88 5.28 -16.75
CA ASN A 59 -0.50 5.30 -16.28
C ASN A 59 -0.55 4.74 -14.86
N SER A 60 -0.69 5.61 -13.87
CA SER A 60 -0.75 5.23 -12.46
C SER A 60 -1.98 4.39 -12.08
N LYS A 61 -2.97 4.23 -12.98
CA LYS A 61 -4.13 3.34 -12.78
C LYS A 61 -4.00 2.03 -13.56
N GLU A 62 -2.90 1.79 -14.25
CA GLU A 62 -2.77 0.60 -15.08
C GLU A 62 -2.92 -0.66 -14.24
N GLY A 63 -3.82 -1.54 -14.69
CA GLY A 63 -4.14 -2.78 -13.99
C GLY A 63 -4.96 -2.61 -12.72
N LEU A 64 -5.45 -1.42 -12.38
CA LEU A 64 -6.31 -1.15 -11.22
C LEU A 64 -7.76 -0.85 -11.64
N SER A 65 -8.73 -1.33 -10.88
CA SER A 65 -10.15 -1.06 -11.10
C SER A 65 -10.95 -1.09 -9.79
N LEU A 66 -12.22 -0.66 -9.83
CA LEU A 66 -13.12 -0.62 -8.67
C LEU A 66 -12.49 0.06 -7.43
N ILE A 67 -11.79 1.17 -7.67
CA ILE A 67 -11.12 1.93 -6.62
C ILE A 67 -12.17 2.64 -5.77
N SER A 68 -12.12 2.42 -4.48
CA SER A 68 -12.87 3.16 -3.46
C SER A 68 -11.93 3.49 -2.30
N GLY A 69 -12.11 4.66 -1.70
CA GLY A 69 -11.23 5.14 -0.64
C GLY A 69 -11.98 6.00 0.36
N SER A 70 -11.48 6.02 1.59
CA SER A 70 -11.99 6.88 2.65
C SER A 70 -10.86 7.31 3.58
N TYR A 71 -10.92 8.57 3.99
CA TYR A 71 -10.12 9.09 5.09
C TYR A 71 -11.06 9.69 6.13
N LYS A 72 -11.21 9.00 7.27
CA LYS A 72 -12.13 9.39 8.36
C LYS A 72 -11.47 9.11 9.69
N ASP A 73 -11.57 10.05 10.62
CA ASP A 73 -11.01 9.94 11.98
C ASP A 73 -9.52 9.55 11.97
N GLY A 74 -8.76 10.09 11.00
CA GLY A 74 -7.34 9.80 10.80
C GLY A 74 -7.02 8.40 10.28
N ILE A 75 -8.02 7.63 9.83
CA ILE A 75 -7.84 6.32 9.21
C ILE A 75 -7.93 6.44 7.71
N LEU A 76 -6.85 6.09 7.03
CA LEU A 76 -6.79 5.95 5.58
C LEU A 76 -7.12 4.50 5.20
N GLN A 77 -8.12 4.33 4.35
CA GLN A 77 -8.52 3.02 3.83
C GLN A 77 -8.79 3.11 2.32
N CYS A 78 -8.27 2.16 1.56
CA CYS A 78 -8.60 1.96 0.14
C CYS A 78 -8.98 0.51 -0.12
N THR A 79 -9.95 0.30 -1.00
CA THR A 79 -10.29 -0.98 -1.61
C THR A 79 -10.18 -0.87 -3.12
N PHE A 80 -9.59 -1.84 -3.77
CA PHE A 80 -9.43 -1.85 -5.23
C PHE A 80 -9.23 -3.28 -5.74
N ASN A 81 -9.50 -3.46 -7.02
CA ASN A 81 -9.10 -4.64 -7.77
C ASN A 81 -7.80 -4.38 -8.51
N ARG A 82 -6.99 -5.43 -8.64
CA ARG A 82 -5.78 -5.45 -9.45
C ARG A 82 -5.90 -6.62 -10.43
N VAL A 83 -5.50 -6.41 -11.68
CA VAL A 83 -5.37 -7.50 -12.65
C VAL A 83 -4.37 -8.55 -12.14
N THR A 84 -4.60 -9.81 -12.52
CA THR A 84 -3.72 -10.93 -12.14
C THR A 84 -2.32 -10.72 -12.71
N SER A 85 -2.21 -10.37 -13.99
CA SER A 85 -0.95 -10.10 -14.67
C SER A 85 -1.16 -9.14 -15.85
N SER A 86 -0.07 -8.63 -16.42
CA SER A 86 -0.08 -7.85 -17.67
C SER A 86 0.96 -8.43 -18.63
N THR A 87 0.59 -8.58 -19.90
CA THR A 87 1.52 -8.97 -20.97
C THR A 87 2.24 -7.77 -21.57
N ASN A 88 1.72 -6.56 -21.34
CA ASN A 88 2.20 -5.33 -21.98
C ASN A 88 3.08 -4.49 -21.03
N ASN A 89 2.99 -4.72 -19.72
CA ASN A 89 3.76 -4.00 -18.72
C ASN A 89 4.35 -4.95 -17.67
N PHE A 90 5.66 -5.20 -17.77
CA PHE A 90 6.39 -6.12 -16.89
C PHE A 90 6.56 -5.60 -15.45
N ASN A 91 6.25 -4.33 -15.19
CA ASN A 91 6.21 -3.77 -13.84
C ASN A 91 4.93 -4.14 -13.07
N ILE A 92 3.94 -4.73 -13.75
CA ILE A 92 2.76 -5.34 -13.13
C ILE A 92 3.04 -6.84 -12.95
N PHE A 93 3.51 -7.20 -11.75
CA PHE A 93 3.91 -8.57 -11.45
C PHE A 93 2.72 -9.55 -11.47
N ASP A 94 3.00 -10.77 -11.89
CA ASP A 94 2.03 -11.85 -12.09
C ASP A 94 1.64 -12.52 -10.76
N LEU A 95 0.38 -12.36 -10.34
CA LEU A 95 -0.18 -12.94 -9.12
C LEU A 95 -0.38 -14.47 -9.19
N THR A 96 -0.18 -15.11 -10.35
CA THR A 96 -0.10 -16.58 -10.42
C THR A 96 1.23 -17.13 -9.88
N LYS A 97 2.19 -16.24 -9.61
CA LYS A 97 3.46 -16.55 -8.93
C LYS A 97 3.38 -16.15 -7.46
N GLN A 98 4.29 -16.73 -6.67
CA GLN A 98 4.40 -16.43 -5.25
C GLN A 98 5.32 -15.23 -5.02
N TRP A 99 4.93 -14.35 -4.08
CA TRP A 99 5.68 -13.13 -3.78
C TRP A 99 5.77 -12.88 -2.28
N TYR A 100 6.90 -12.32 -1.83
CA TYR A 100 6.91 -11.67 -0.52
C TYR A 100 6.02 -10.44 -0.58
N LEU A 101 5.18 -10.29 0.44
CA LEU A 101 4.44 -9.07 0.67
C LEU A 101 5.29 -8.12 1.47
N ILE A 102 5.56 -6.95 0.90
CA ILE A 102 6.16 -5.84 1.61
C ILE A 102 5.14 -4.73 1.77
N THR A 103 5.12 -4.08 2.91
CA THR A 103 4.34 -2.84 3.08
C THR A 103 5.21 -1.75 3.65
N ALA A 104 4.85 -0.51 3.34
CA ALA A 104 5.46 0.67 3.90
C ALA A 104 4.42 1.79 3.97
N ARG A 105 4.55 2.68 4.95
CA ARG A 105 3.71 3.87 5.05
C ARG A 105 4.53 5.09 5.41
N GLY A 106 4.09 6.26 4.97
CA GLY A 106 4.85 7.48 5.17
C GLY A 106 4.27 8.67 4.40
N PRO A 107 5.00 9.79 4.37
CA PRO A 107 4.56 10.98 3.68
C PRO A 107 4.56 10.80 2.17
N SER A 108 3.64 11.46 1.49
CA SER A 108 3.66 11.64 0.02
C SER A 108 3.84 13.12 -0.32
N SER A 109 4.27 13.42 -1.55
CA SER A 109 4.21 14.80 -2.06
C SER A 109 2.92 15.05 -2.83
N GLN A 110 2.75 16.28 -3.31
CA GLN A 110 1.68 16.64 -4.25
C GLN A 110 1.61 15.63 -5.41
N GLY A 111 0.37 15.28 -5.81
CA GLY A 111 0.12 14.26 -6.82
C GLY A 111 0.28 12.82 -6.31
N GLY A 112 0.46 12.63 -5.00
CA GLY A 112 0.52 11.31 -4.36
C GLY A 112 1.89 10.64 -4.44
N ARG A 113 2.94 11.27 -4.99
CA ARG A 113 4.25 10.61 -5.15
C ARG A 113 4.81 10.19 -3.79
N LEU A 114 5.15 8.91 -3.66
CA LEU A 114 5.64 8.32 -2.41
C LEU A 114 7.00 8.91 -2.06
N LEU A 115 7.13 9.40 -0.82
CA LEU A 115 8.42 9.74 -0.25
C LEU A 115 8.93 8.58 0.60
N GLN A 116 10.16 8.71 1.08
CA GLN A 116 10.77 7.72 1.95
C GLN A 116 9.87 7.47 3.17
N HIS A 117 9.55 6.20 3.43
CA HIS A 117 8.79 5.81 4.61
C HIS A 117 9.60 6.07 5.89
N GLU A 118 8.91 6.31 7.00
CA GLU A 118 9.56 6.63 8.27
C GLU A 118 10.11 5.36 8.94
N GLY A 119 11.44 5.24 9.07
CA GLY A 119 12.11 4.21 9.88
C GLY A 119 11.53 2.79 9.78
N ASN A 120 10.86 2.36 10.86
CA ASN A 120 10.30 1.02 11.04
C ASN A 120 8.84 0.87 10.59
N GLU A 121 8.28 1.87 9.90
CA GLU A 121 6.91 1.85 9.35
C GLU A 121 6.82 1.02 8.07
N ARG A 122 7.27 -0.23 8.18
CA ARG A 122 7.35 -1.22 7.11
C ARG A 122 7.13 -2.63 7.64
N PHE A 123 6.72 -3.53 6.75
CA PHE A 123 6.58 -4.95 7.03
C PHE A 123 7.06 -5.77 5.82
N THR A 124 7.48 -7.00 6.09
CA THR A 124 7.80 -8.00 5.08
C THR A 124 7.28 -9.34 5.56
N SER A 125 6.56 -10.07 4.71
CA SER A 125 6.08 -11.41 5.03
C SER A 125 7.26 -12.35 5.29
N GLN A 126 7.07 -13.34 6.16
CA GLN A 126 8.12 -14.32 6.49
C GLN A 126 8.39 -15.30 5.34
N ALA A 127 7.40 -15.51 4.48
CA ALA A 127 7.47 -16.37 3.31
C ALA A 127 6.80 -15.70 2.12
N GLN A 128 7.04 -16.23 0.93
CA GLN A 128 6.27 -15.87 -0.25
C GLN A 128 4.82 -16.38 -0.08
N ILE A 129 3.88 -15.56 -0.51
CA ILE A 129 2.46 -15.82 -0.46
C ILE A 129 1.98 -16.28 -1.83
N ASP A 130 1.20 -17.35 -1.86
CA ASP A 130 0.46 -17.79 -3.03
C ASP A 130 -0.94 -17.14 -3.03
N PHE A 131 -1.20 -16.25 -3.99
CA PHE A 131 -2.49 -15.54 -4.08
C PHE A 131 -3.61 -16.40 -4.67
N GLN A 132 -3.27 -17.58 -5.19
CA GLN A 132 -4.24 -18.54 -5.70
C GLN A 132 -4.78 -19.45 -4.60
N ASP A 133 -4.13 -19.47 -3.43
CA ASP A 133 -4.58 -20.24 -2.28
C ASP A 133 -5.64 -19.46 -1.49
N VAL A 134 -6.90 -19.84 -1.71
CA VAL A 134 -8.07 -19.25 -1.04
C VAL A 134 -8.16 -19.56 0.46
N THR A 135 -7.26 -20.40 0.99
CA THR A 135 -7.21 -20.72 2.43
C THR A 135 -6.29 -19.79 3.21
N VAL A 136 -5.48 -18.98 2.53
CA VAL A 136 -4.57 -18.02 3.16
C VAL A 136 -5.30 -16.71 3.44
N ASP A 137 -5.48 -16.38 4.74
CA ASP A 137 -5.92 -15.04 5.14
C ASP A 137 -4.72 -14.07 5.08
N ILE A 138 -4.77 -13.14 4.12
CA ILE A 138 -3.73 -12.12 3.90
C ILE A 138 -4.14 -10.80 4.57
N SER A 139 -4.73 -10.89 5.75
CA SER A 139 -5.00 -9.74 6.61
C SER A 139 -3.72 -9.35 7.38
N LEU A 140 -3.01 -8.34 6.87
CA LEU A 140 -1.94 -7.67 7.61
C LEU A 140 -2.54 -6.62 8.56
N GLU A 141 -3.48 -7.04 9.41
CA GLU A 141 -4.01 -6.18 10.47
C GLU A 141 -2.83 -5.80 11.37
N ALA A 142 -2.47 -4.52 11.37
CA ALA A 142 -1.36 -3.98 12.12
C ALA A 142 -1.61 -4.15 13.63
N SER A 143 -1.26 -5.31 14.17
CA SER A 143 -1.35 -5.66 15.59
C SER A 143 -0.33 -4.91 16.46
N LYS A 144 0.07 -3.68 16.09
CA LYS A 144 1.11 -2.92 16.80
C LYS A 144 0.57 -1.85 17.74
N TYR A 145 -0.69 -1.44 17.62
CA TYR A 145 -1.36 -0.60 18.62
C TYR A 145 -2.85 -0.93 18.66
N PRO A 146 -3.37 -1.65 19.68
CA PRO A 146 -4.81 -1.64 19.93
C PRO A 146 -5.20 -0.17 20.11
N MET A 147 -6.13 0.33 19.29
CA MET A 147 -6.63 1.69 19.44
C MET A 147 -7.32 1.80 20.81
N ILE A 148 -6.63 2.37 21.79
CA ILE A 148 -7.21 2.69 23.09
C ILE A 148 -7.98 4.00 22.90
N LYS A 149 -9.31 3.92 22.91
CA LYS A 149 -10.17 5.10 22.94
C LYS A 149 -10.12 5.68 24.36
N ALA A 150 -9.33 6.73 24.56
CA ALA A 150 -9.42 7.55 25.76
C ALA A 150 -10.41 8.68 25.49
N HIS A 151 -11.55 8.69 26.20
CA HIS A 151 -12.44 9.84 26.27
C HIS A 151 -12.11 10.59 27.56
N GLY A 152 -11.65 11.83 27.43
CA GLY A 152 -11.56 12.77 28.54
C GLY A 152 -12.67 13.80 28.38
N GLU A 153 -13.64 13.77 29.28
CA GLU A 153 -14.70 14.79 29.37
C GLU A 153 -14.25 15.79 30.43
N SER A 154 -14.08 17.06 30.05
CA SER A 154 -13.86 18.16 30.99
C SER A 154 -15.20 18.85 31.24
N HIS A 155 -15.68 18.82 32.49
CA HIS A 155 -16.74 19.70 32.98
C HIS A 155 -16.25 21.14 33.12
#